data_AF-I7M0G5-F1
#
_entry.id   AF-I7M0G5-F1
#
_cell.length_a   1.000
_cell.length_b   1.000
_cell.length_c   1.000
_cell.angle_alpha   90.00
_cell.angle_beta   90.00
_cell.angle_gamma   90.00
#
_symmetry.space_group_name_H-M   'P 1'
#
loop_
_entity.id
_entity.type
_entity.pdbx_description
1 polymer ?
#
loop_
_entity_poly.entity_id
_entity_poly.type
_entity_poly.pdbx_seq_one_letter_code
_entity_poly.pdbx_strand_id
1 'polypeptide(L)'
;MNQQSEIIDSQEQIILNKLLYKEAILDKIISKYTVILQKFKNASLEDLEKDVTELLKDLDLYEFHVAKSEIQLQSVIKDLSQNEKKGKEIQVEIENVKIGIKKNEELLKEEIQKKAFKVECNQIVDQIIAYSECEVYQNQIDSISEKMSKLEEDYKTRQEQIVHKQRHVQNIFSSLQELIEGNTIQPIQTIE
;
A
#
# COMPACT_ATOMS: atom_id res chain seq x y z
N MET A 1 3.33 -14.98 26.60
CA MET A 1 2.72 -13.84 27.32
C MET A 1 2.60 -14.10 28.83
N ASN A 2 3.50 -14.85 29.48
CA ASN A 2 3.32 -15.25 30.90
C ASN A 2 4.32 -14.65 31.90
N GLN A 3 5.37 -13.96 31.46
CA GLN A 3 6.42 -13.48 32.39
C GLN A 3 5.97 -12.30 33.26
N GLN A 4 5.06 -11.43 32.79
CA GLN A 4 4.59 -10.29 33.60
C GLN A 4 3.65 -10.72 34.75
N SER A 5 2.87 -11.79 34.56
CA SER A 5 1.96 -12.33 35.60
C SER A 5 2.74 -12.93 36.77
N GLU A 6 3.78 -13.73 36.49
CA GLU A 6 4.61 -14.37 37.52
C GLU A 6 5.45 -13.35 38.33
N ILE A 7 5.83 -12.22 37.71
CA ILE A 7 6.61 -11.17 38.38
C ILE A 7 5.73 -10.38 39.38
N ILE A 8 4.46 -10.12 39.04
CA ILE A 8 3.52 -9.39 39.92
C ILE A 8 3.20 -10.24 41.17
N ASP A 9 2.89 -11.53 40.98
CA ASP A 9 2.67 -12.48 42.09
C ASP A 9 3.87 -12.55 43.04
N SER A 10 5.10 -12.51 42.50
CA SER A 10 6.31 -12.53 43.32
C SER A 10 6.51 -11.25 44.15
N GLN A 11 6.14 -10.08 43.63
CA GLN A 11 6.32 -8.81 44.35
C GLN A 11 5.26 -8.62 45.45
N GLU A 12 4.02 -9.02 45.19
CA GLU A 12 2.94 -9.02 46.18
C GLU A 12 3.27 -9.97 47.34
N GLN A 13 3.80 -11.16 47.05
CA GLN A 13 4.23 -12.10 48.08
C GLN A 13 5.38 -11.55 48.94
N ILE A 14 6.33 -10.80 48.35
CA ILE A 14 7.42 -10.15 49.08
C ILE A 14 6.88 -9.05 50.01
N ILE A 15 5.90 -8.27 49.55
CA ILE A 15 5.25 -7.23 50.36
C ILE A 15 4.48 -7.86 51.52
N LEU A 16 3.71 -8.92 51.26
CA LEU A 16 2.96 -9.65 52.28
C LEU A 16 3.89 -10.20 53.36
N ASN A 17 4.98 -10.86 52.98
CA ASN A 17 5.97 -11.39 53.93
C ASN A 17 6.61 -10.29 54.79
N LYS A 18 6.87 -9.10 54.21
CA LYS A 18 7.39 -7.94 54.96
C LYS A 18 6.37 -7.36 55.94
N LEU A 19 5.07 -7.38 55.60
CA LEU A 19 4.00 -6.94 56.50
C LEU A 19 3.84 -7.91 57.68
N LEU A 20 3.78 -9.21 57.40
CA LEU A 20 3.70 -10.26 58.42
C LEU A 20 4.87 -10.22 59.40
N TYR A 21 6.09 -9.94 58.91
CA TYR A 21 7.27 -9.79 59.78
C TYR A 21 7.14 -8.60 60.75
N LYS A 22 6.60 -7.47 60.30
CA LYS A 22 6.41 -6.29 61.16
C LYS A 22 5.31 -6.50 62.18
N GLU A 23 4.22 -7.15 61.77
CA GLU A 23 3.12 -7.53 62.66
C GLU A 23 3.63 -8.43 63.79
N ALA A 24 4.47 -9.43 63.47
CA ALA A 24 5.11 -10.29 64.47
C ALA A 24 6.02 -9.52 65.46
N ILE A 25 6.74 -8.49 65.01
CA ILE A 25 7.54 -7.63 65.91
C ILE A 25 6.63 -6.84 66.84
N LEU A 26 5.55 -6.26 66.32
CA LEU A 26 4.59 -5.50 67.10
C LEU A 26 3.92 -6.37 68.18
N ASP A 27 3.52 -7.59 67.82
CA ASP A 27 2.96 -8.56 68.77
C ASP A 27 3.94 -8.89 69.91
N LYS A 28 5.23 -9.02 69.59
CA LYS A 28 6.28 -9.24 70.60
C LYS A 28 6.43 -8.05 71.55
N ILE A 29 6.38 -6.83 71.03
CA ILE A 29 6.42 -5.59 71.83
C ILE A 29 5.20 -5.53 72.76
N ILE A 30 3.99 -5.79 72.23
CA ILE A 30 2.74 -5.79 73.01
C ILE A 30 2.79 -6.86 74.10
N SER A 31 3.31 -8.06 73.79
CA SER A 31 3.47 -9.15 74.75
C SER A 31 4.40 -8.75 75.91
N LYS A 32 5.58 -8.20 75.60
CA LYS A 32 6.53 -7.70 76.61
C LYS A 32 5.93 -6.60 77.47
N TYR A 33 5.25 -5.62 76.87
CA TYR A 33 4.56 -4.55 77.59
C TYR A 33 3.50 -5.11 78.56
N THR A 34 2.72 -6.09 78.11
CA THR A 34 1.69 -6.76 78.94
C THR A 34 2.31 -7.47 80.14
N VAL A 35 3.44 -8.18 79.94
CA VAL A 35 4.18 -8.85 81.02
C VAL A 35 4.69 -7.84 82.05
N ILE A 36 5.23 -6.70 81.61
CA ILE A 36 5.70 -5.62 82.50
C ILE A 36 4.54 -5.09 83.36
N LEU A 37 3.39 -4.81 82.74
CA LEU A 37 2.19 -4.33 83.46
C LEU A 37 1.70 -5.32 84.53
N GLN A 38 1.75 -6.63 84.24
CA GLN A 38 1.29 -7.66 85.17
C GLN A 38 2.17 -7.77 86.43
N LYS A 39 3.49 -7.57 86.30
CA LYS A 39 4.43 -7.66 87.42
C LYS A 39 4.73 -6.33 88.12
N PHE A 40 4.24 -5.21 87.57
CA PHE A 40 4.53 -3.85 88.04
C PHE A 40 4.36 -3.64 89.55
N LYS A 41 3.35 -4.26 90.17
CA LYS A 41 3.08 -4.10 91.61
C LYS A 41 4.03 -4.89 92.53
N ASN A 42 4.70 -5.92 92.01
CA ASN A 42 5.41 -6.92 92.81
C ASN A 42 6.89 -7.08 92.42
N ALA A 43 7.33 -6.44 91.33
CA ALA A 43 8.71 -6.49 90.85
C ALA A 43 9.60 -5.45 91.55
N SER A 44 10.90 -5.73 91.61
CA SER A 44 11.89 -4.75 92.06
C SER A 44 12.04 -3.62 91.03
N LEU A 45 12.55 -2.46 91.46
CA LEU A 45 12.81 -1.34 90.57
C LEU A 45 13.86 -1.70 89.50
N GLU A 46 14.95 -2.39 89.87
CA GLU A 46 16.00 -2.82 88.94
C GLU A 46 15.48 -3.78 87.87
N ASP A 47 14.59 -4.72 88.23
CA ASP A 47 13.98 -5.63 87.27
C ASP A 47 13.11 -4.87 86.27
N LEU A 48 12.27 -3.96 86.75
CA LEU A 48 11.41 -3.13 85.91
C LEU A 48 12.22 -2.23 84.97
N GLU A 49 13.31 -1.61 85.45
CA GLU A 49 14.21 -0.80 84.63
C GLU A 49 14.84 -1.62 83.51
N LYS A 50 15.27 -2.85 83.81
CA LYS A 50 15.83 -3.76 82.80
C LYS A 50 14.79 -4.15 81.74
N ASP A 51 13.58 -4.52 82.15
CA ASP A 51 12.52 -4.90 81.21
C ASP A 51 12.08 -3.72 80.32
N VAL A 52 11.92 -2.54 80.91
CA VAL A 52 11.58 -1.32 80.18
C VAL A 52 12.69 -0.96 79.20
N THR A 53 13.96 -1.10 79.60
CA THR A 53 15.10 -0.88 78.69
C THR A 53 15.09 -1.85 77.51
N GLU A 54 14.78 -3.13 77.73
CA GLU A 54 14.63 -4.10 76.64
C GLU A 54 13.41 -3.82 75.75
N LEU A 55 12.30 -3.36 76.32
CA LEU A 55 11.12 -2.95 75.55
C LEU A 55 11.45 -1.76 74.65
N LEU A 56 12.14 -0.74 75.17
CA LEU A 56 12.57 0.44 74.41
C LEU A 56 13.48 0.05 73.24
N LYS A 57 14.42 -0.88 73.43
CA LYS A 57 15.26 -1.40 72.33
C LYS A 57 14.45 -2.08 71.22
N ASP A 58 13.45 -2.88 71.58
CA ASP A 58 12.57 -3.52 70.59
C ASP A 58 11.70 -2.45 69.87
N LEU A 59 11.29 -1.39 70.57
CA LEU A 59 10.53 -0.28 70.01
C LEU A 59 11.36 0.54 69.01
N ASP A 60 12.60 0.89 69.36
CA ASP A 60 13.54 1.58 68.47
C ASP A 60 13.78 0.79 67.18
N LEU A 61 13.94 -0.54 67.31
CA LEU A 61 14.12 -1.42 66.17
C LEU A 61 12.87 -1.45 65.26
N TYR A 62 11.68 -1.49 65.85
CA TYR A 62 10.43 -1.42 65.10
C TYR A 62 10.27 -0.08 64.37
N GLU A 63 10.51 1.05 65.04
CA GLU A 63 10.47 2.38 64.44
C GLU A 63 11.44 2.51 63.26
N PHE A 64 12.68 2.02 63.42
CA PHE A 64 13.66 1.98 62.35
C PHE A 64 13.16 1.19 61.13
N HIS A 65 12.56 0.02 61.35
CA HIS A 65 12.02 -0.81 60.26
C HIS A 65 10.82 -0.18 59.56
N VAL A 66 9.95 0.53 60.29
CA VAL A 66 8.84 1.30 59.72
C VAL A 66 9.38 2.43 58.85
N ALA A 67 10.28 3.26 59.37
CA ALA A 67 10.88 4.37 58.63
C ALA A 67 11.62 3.91 57.36
N LYS A 68 12.41 2.83 57.46
CA LYS A 68 13.09 2.24 56.30
C LYS A 68 12.10 1.82 55.22
N SER A 69 10.95 1.27 55.61
CA SER A 69 9.93 0.81 54.66
C SER A 69 9.18 1.95 54.01
N GLU A 70 8.92 3.03 54.76
CA GLU A 70 8.29 4.23 54.22
C GLU A 70 9.15 4.83 53.09
N ILE A 71 10.47 4.95 53.32
CA ILE A 71 11.41 5.43 52.30
C ILE A 71 11.39 4.52 51.06
N GLN A 72 11.37 3.19 51.26
CA GLN A 72 11.27 2.25 50.14
C GLN A 72 9.96 2.42 49.35
N LEU A 73 8.83 2.59 50.04
CA LEU A 73 7.53 2.81 49.41
C LEU A 73 7.52 4.10 48.59
N GLN A 74 8.06 5.20 49.14
CA GLN A 74 8.16 6.48 48.45
C GLN A 74 9.02 6.37 47.17
N SER A 75 10.12 5.61 47.21
CA SER A 75 10.92 5.33 46.01
C SER A 75 10.12 4.61 44.94
N VAL A 76 9.39 3.55 45.30
CA VAL A 76 8.57 2.78 44.35
C VAL A 76 7.46 3.65 43.76
N ILE A 77 6.79 4.47 44.58
CA ILE A 77 5.76 5.41 44.11
C ILE A 77 6.34 6.39 43.08
N LYS A 78 7.54 6.91 43.33
CA LYS A 78 8.24 7.80 42.41
C LYS A 78 8.55 7.10 41.08
N ASP A 79 9.06 5.87 41.13
CA ASP A 79 9.36 5.07 39.93
C ASP A 79 8.08 4.76 39.13
N LEU A 80 6.99 4.40 39.81
CA LEU A 80 5.67 4.18 39.19
C LEU A 80 5.16 5.46 38.50
N SER A 81 5.25 6.61 39.15
CA SER A 81 4.84 7.89 38.57
C SER A 81 5.67 8.25 37.32
N GLN A 82 6.98 8.01 37.34
CA GLN A 82 7.84 8.20 36.17
C GLN A 82 7.46 7.25 35.02
N ASN A 83 7.15 5.99 35.33
CA ASN A 83 6.74 5.01 34.34
C ASN A 83 5.38 5.36 33.73
N GLU A 84 4.42 5.84 34.53
CA GLU A 84 3.13 6.31 34.03
C GLU A 84 3.30 7.49 33.06
N LYS A 85 4.21 8.44 33.38
CA LYS A 85 4.54 9.55 32.49
C LYS A 85 5.13 9.07 31.16
N LYS A 86 6.13 8.18 31.21
CA LYS A 86 6.73 7.58 30.00
C LYS A 86 5.70 6.79 29.19
N GLY A 87 4.78 6.10 29.84
CA GLY A 87 3.68 5.38 29.18
C GLY A 87 2.80 6.32 28.35
N LYS A 88 2.46 7.51 28.89
CA LYS A 88 1.71 8.54 28.15
C LYS A 88 2.51 9.09 26.96
N GLU A 89 3.81 9.33 27.13
CA GLU A 89 4.69 9.80 26.03
C GLU A 89 4.75 8.78 24.89
N ILE A 90 4.94 7.49 25.20
CA ILE A 90 4.93 6.40 24.23
C ILE A 90 3.59 6.31 23.51
N GLN A 91 2.47 6.50 24.22
CA GLN A 91 1.14 6.45 23.62
C GLN A 91 0.93 7.55 22.58
N VAL A 92 1.43 8.76 22.84
CA VAL A 92 1.41 9.88 21.87
C VAL A 92 2.26 9.54 20.65
N GLU A 93 3.45 8.98 20.85
CA GLU A 93 4.34 8.61 19.74
C GLU A 93 3.74 7.51 18.86
N ILE A 94 3.10 6.50 19.45
CA ILE A 94 2.36 5.46 18.72
C ILE A 94 1.28 6.09 17.83
N GLU A 95 0.54 7.07 18.34
CA GLU A 95 -0.53 7.70 17.55
C GLU A 95 0.04 8.52 16.39
N ASN A 96 1.16 9.23 16.61
CA ASN A 96 1.87 9.93 15.54
C ASN A 96 2.36 8.97 14.45
N VAL A 97 2.90 7.80 14.83
CA VAL A 97 3.33 6.77 13.88
C VAL A 97 2.15 6.24 13.07
N LYS A 98 0.99 5.99 13.69
CA LYS A 98 -0.23 5.57 12.96
C LYS A 98 -0.67 6.60 11.94
N ILE A 99 -0.62 7.89 12.28
CA ILE A 99 -0.91 8.98 11.33
C ILE A 99 0.07 8.94 10.16
N GLY A 100 1.36 8.76 10.43
CA GLY A 100 2.39 8.62 9.40
C GLY A 100 2.16 7.41 8.47
N ILE A 101 1.76 6.26 9.01
CA ILE A 101 1.43 5.06 8.23
C ILE A 101 0.27 5.35 7.29
N LYS A 102 -0.84 5.92 7.77
CA LYS A 102 -2.00 6.26 6.93
C LYS A 102 -1.62 7.19 5.77
N LYS A 103 -0.82 8.22 6.04
CA LYS A 103 -0.33 9.14 5.01
C LYS A 103 0.51 8.42 3.94
N ASN A 104 1.37 7.49 4.37
CA ASN A 104 2.18 6.71 3.43
C ASN A 104 1.33 5.75 2.58
N GLU A 105 0.27 5.17 3.14
CA GLU A 105 -0.68 4.34 2.39
C GLU A 105 -1.42 5.14 1.31
N GLU A 106 -1.80 6.39 1.60
CA GLU A 106 -2.41 7.30 0.62
C GLU A 106 -1.44 7.62 -0.52
N LEU A 107 -0.20 8.01 -0.20
CA LEU A 107 0.84 8.28 -1.21
C LEU A 107 1.14 7.05 -2.08
N LEU A 108 1.12 5.85 -1.51
CA LEU A 108 1.32 4.62 -2.26
C LEU A 108 0.18 4.39 -3.27
N LYS A 109 -1.06 4.67 -2.90
CA LYS A 109 -2.21 4.57 -3.83
C LYS A 109 -2.07 5.55 -5.00
N GLU A 110 -1.66 6.80 -4.73
CA GLU A 110 -1.40 7.79 -5.77
C GLU A 110 -0.30 7.35 -6.74
N GLU A 111 0.80 6.77 -6.22
CA GLU A 111 1.91 6.29 -7.05
C GLU A 111 1.49 5.09 -7.92
N ILE A 112 0.64 4.19 -7.42
CA ILE A 112 0.06 3.09 -8.20
C ILE A 112 -0.80 3.64 -9.35
N GLN A 113 -1.67 4.61 -9.07
CA GLN A 113 -2.51 5.25 -10.09
C GLN A 113 -1.66 5.94 -11.16
N LYS A 114 -0.62 6.66 -10.76
CA LYS A 114 0.32 7.32 -11.69
C LYS A 114 1.04 6.33 -12.60
N LYS A 115 1.44 5.17 -12.07
CA LYS A 115 2.05 4.10 -12.88
C LYS A 115 1.05 3.52 -13.89
N ALA A 116 -0.19 3.26 -13.47
CA ALA A 116 -1.24 2.79 -14.39
C ALA A 116 -1.49 3.80 -15.52
N PHE A 117 -1.64 5.08 -15.18
CA PHE A 117 -1.82 6.15 -16.15
C PHE A 117 -0.63 6.25 -17.14
N LYS A 118 0.61 6.08 -16.65
CA LYS A 118 1.79 6.05 -17.52
C LYS A 118 1.75 4.90 -18.53
N VAL A 119 1.29 3.72 -18.11
CA VAL A 119 1.12 2.57 -19.02
C VAL A 119 0.07 2.90 -20.09
N GLU A 120 -1.07 3.47 -19.71
CA GLU A 120 -2.11 3.91 -20.65
C GLU A 120 -1.58 4.95 -21.66
N CYS A 121 -0.85 5.96 -21.18
CA CYS A 121 -0.21 6.94 -22.08
C CYS A 121 0.74 6.28 -23.08
N ASN A 122 1.57 5.34 -22.63
CA ASN A 122 2.49 4.63 -23.51
C ASN A 122 1.73 3.81 -24.57
N GLN A 123 0.64 3.14 -24.18
CA GLN A 123 -0.22 2.41 -25.13
C GLN A 123 -0.85 3.34 -26.18
N ILE A 124 -1.30 4.53 -25.77
CA ILE A 124 -1.84 5.54 -26.70
C ILE A 124 -0.74 6.03 -27.65
N VAL A 125 0.47 6.27 -27.15
CA VAL A 125 1.62 6.67 -27.98
C VAL A 125 1.94 5.58 -29.01
N ASP A 126 2.00 4.31 -28.59
CA ASP A 126 2.25 3.18 -29.49
C ASP A 126 1.16 3.08 -30.58
N GLN A 127 -0.11 3.32 -30.22
CA GLN A 127 -1.21 3.38 -31.19
C GLN A 127 -1.05 4.54 -32.17
N ILE A 128 -0.70 5.75 -31.71
CA ILE A 128 -0.46 6.90 -32.58
C ILE A 128 0.68 6.61 -33.56
N ILE A 129 1.77 6.01 -33.09
CA ILE A 129 2.89 5.60 -33.96
C ILE A 129 2.38 4.63 -35.04
N ALA A 130 1.60 3.61 -34.67
CA ALA A 130 1.03 2.67 -35.63
C ALA A 130 0.12 3.36 -36.67
N TYR A 131 -0.67 4.36 -36.27
CA TYR A 131 -1.50 5.14 -37.19
C TYR A 131 -0.70 6.11 -38.07
N SER A 132 0.49 6.56 -37.66
CA SER A 132 1.32 7.43 -38.50
C SER A 132 1.79 6.74 -39.79
N GLU A 133 1.85 5.39 -39.80
CA GLU A 133 2.07 4.62 -41.02
C GLU A 133 0.88 4.70 -41.99
N CYS A 134 -0.35 4.97 -41.51
CA CYS A 134 -1.53 5.14 -42.37
C CYS A 134 -1.40 6.34 -43.31
N GLU A 135 -0.69 7.41 -42.93
CA GLU A 135 -0.49 8.56 -43.83
C GLU A 135 0.40 8.19 -45.02
N VAL A 136 1.38 7.30 -44.83
CA VAL A 136 2.21 6.75 -45.91
C VAL A 136 1.37 5.85 -46.82
N TYR A 137 0.53 4.98 -46.24
CA TYR A 137 -0.35 4.11 -47.03
C TYR A 137 -1.43 4.92 -47.79
N GLN A 138 -1.93 6.01 -47.22
CA GLN A 138 -2.89 6.89 -47.91
C GLN A 138 -2.26 7.53 -49.15
N ASN A 139 -1.03 8.07 -49.03
CA ASN A 139 -0.31 8.62 -50.18
C ASN A 139 -0.03 7.56 -51.27
N GLN A 140 0.20 6.30 -50.88
CA GLN A 140 0.35 5.19 -51.83
C GLN A 140 -0.98 4.85 -52.52
N ILE A 141 -2.10 4.84 -51.79
CA ILE A 141 -3.44 4.61 -52.33
C ILE A 141 -3.81 5.73 -53.31
N ASP A 142 -3.52 6.99 -52.99
CA ASP A 142 -3.80 8.13 -53.86
C ASP A 142 -2.96 8.04 -55.15
N SER A 143 -1.67 7.68 -55.05
CA SER A 143 -0.80 7.47 -56.21
C SER A 143 -1.26 6.30 -57.10
N ILE A 144 -1.72 5.20 -56.50
CA ILE A 144 -2.28 4.05 -57.24
C ILE A 144 -3.59 4.46 -57.92
N SER A 145 -4.44 5.22 -57.24
CA SER A 145 -5.71 5.70 -57.79
C SER A 145 -5.49 6.61 -59.01
N GLU A 146 -4.52 7.54 -58.94
CA GLU A 146 -4.17 8.40 -60.07
C GLU A 146 -3.64 7.60 -61.28
N LYS A 147 -2.83 6.56 -61.02
CA LYS A 147 -2.34 5.66 -62.09
C LYS A 147 -3.48 4.85 -62.71
N MET A 148 -4.44 4.38 -61.91
CA MET A 148 -5.61 3.66 -62.44
C MET A 148 -6.46 4.55 -63.33
N SER A 149 -6.74 5.80 -62.92
CA SER A 149 -7.52 6.73 -63.75
C SER A 149 -6.84 7.02 -65.10
N LYS A 150 -5.52 7.21 -65.13
CA LYS A 150 -4.77 7.36 -66.39
C LYS A 150 -4.87 6.12 -67.29
N LEU A 151 -4.78 4.93 -66.69
CA LEU A 151 -4.87 3.68 -67.44
C LEU A 151 -6.27 3.45 -68.02
N GLU A 152 -7.32 3.84 -67.30
CA GLU A 152 -8.72 3.80 -67.79
C GLU A 152 -8.94 4.75 -68.97
N GLU A 153 -8.39 5.96 -68.90
CA GLU A 153 -8.45 6.94 -70.00
C GLU A 153 -7.70 6.45 -71.24
N ASP A 154 -6.50 5.90 -71.05
CA ASP A 154 -5.72 5.27 -72.12
C ASP A 154 -6.47 4.09 -72.74
N TYR A 155 -7.09 3.24 -71.91
CA TYR A 155 -7.89 2.11 -72.38
C TYR A 155 -9.08 2.59 -73.22
N LYS A 156 -9.82 3.60 -72.75
CA LYS A 156 -10.94 4.18 -73.48
C LYS A 156 -10.49 4.74 -74.83
N THR A 157 -9.38 5.48 -74.84
CA THR A 157 -8.80 6.04 -76.07
C THR A 157 -8.41 4.94 -77.06
N ARG A 158 -7.77 3.85 -76.58
CA ARG A 158 -7.44 2.68 -77.42
C ARG A 158 -8.69 1.98 -77.94
N GLN A 159 -9.74 1.89 -77.12
CA GLN A 159 -11.02 1.30 -77.53
C GLN A 159 -11.68 2.12 -78.65
N GLU A 160 -11.69 3.45 -78.53
CA GLU A 160 -12.18 4.36 -79.57
C GLU A 160 -11.37 4.23 -80.87
N GLN A 161 -10.03 4.10 -80.78
CA GLN A 161 -9.18 3.82 -81.94
C GLN A 161 -9.49 2.48 -82.60
N ILE A 162 -9.78 1.42 -81.81
CA ILE A 162 -10.20 0.12 -82.34
C ILE A 162 -11.53 0.25 -83.08
N VAL A 163 -12.51 0.93 -82.50
CA VAL A 163 -13.82 1.16 -83.13
C VAL A 163 -13.65 1.93 -84.45
N HIS A 164 -12.81 2.97 -84.48
CA HIS A 164 -12.51 3.71 -85.70
C HIS A 164 -11.87 2.82 -86.76
N LYS A 165 -10.88 1.99 -86.39
CA LYS A 165 -10.23 1.03 -87.30
C LYS A 165 -11.22 -0.02 -87.82
N GLN A 166 -12.10 -0.55 -86.96
CA GLN A 166 -13.14 -1.50 -87.37
C GLN A 166 -14.09 -0.87 -88.39
N ARG A 167 -14.53 0.37 -88.16
CA ARG A 167 -15.38 1.10 -89.12
C ARG A 167 -14.64 1.35 -90.45
N HIS A 168 -13.36 1.69 -90.40
CA HIS A 168 -12.55 1.86 -91.60
C HIS A 168 -12.43 0.57 -92.41
N VAL A 169 -12.18 -0.56 -91.74
CA VAL A 169 -12.15 -1.89 -92.37
C VAL A 169 -13.52 -2.24 -92.99
N GLN A 170 -14.62 -1.99 -92.28
CA GLN A 170 -15.97 -2.19 -92.83
C GLN A 170 -16.20 -1.36 -94.10
N ASN A 171 -15.81 -0.09 -94.11
CA ASN A 171 -15.93 0.75 -95.30
C ASN A 171 -15.14 0.20 -96.49
N ILE A 172 -13.91 -0.28 -96.25
CA ILE A 172 -13.09 -0.93 -97.30
C ILE A 172 -13.81 -2.19 -97.82
N PHE A 173 -14.36 -3.02 -96.93
CA PHE A 173 -15.13 -4.20 -97.31
C PHE A 173 -16.35 -3.84 -98.16
N SER A 174 -17.12 -2.81 -97.77
CA SER A 174 -18.26 -2.31 -98.55
C SER A 174 -17.83 -1.85 -99.95
N SER A 175 -16.76 -1.05 -100.06
CA SER A 175 -16.26 -0.60 -101.37
C SER A 175 -15.74 -1.75 -102.24
N LEU A 176 -15.14 -2.78 -101.64
CA LEU A 176 -14.74 -3.99 -102.36
C LEU A 176 -15.96 -4.78 -102.84
N GLN A 177 -17.03 -4.88 -102.04
CA GLN A 177 -18.28 -5.52 -102.47
C GLN A 177 -18.93 -4.77 -103.63
N GLU A 178 -19.01 -3.44 -103.58
CA GLU A 178 -19.52 -2.61 -104.68
C GLU A 178 -18.71 -2.81 -105.97
N LEU A 179 -17.38 -2.93 -105.89
CA LEU A 179 -16.52 -3.22 -107.04
C LEU A 179 -16.77 -4.61 -107.65
N ILE A 180 -17.13 -5.59 -106.83
CA ILE A 180 -17.44 -6.95 -107.28
C ILE A 180 -18.84 -6.98 -107.91
N GLU A 181 -19.83 -6.31 -107.31
CA GLU A 181 -21.21 -6.24 -107.82
C GLU A 181 -21.31 -5.38 -109.09
N GLY A 182 -20.52 -4.30 -109.19
CA GLY A 182 -20.37 -3.47 -110.38
C GLY A 182 -19.64 -4.16 -111.55
N ASN A 183 -18.99 -5.30 -111.30
CA ASN A 183 -18.43 -6.19 -112.32
C ASN A 183 -19.39 -7.34 -112.69
N THR A 184 -20.69 -7.12 -112.58
CA THR A 184 -21.66 -7.93 -113.31
C THR A 184 -21.40 -7.76 -114.82
N ILE A 185 -20.79 -8.81 -115.38
CA ILE A 185 -20.52 -9.01 -116.80
C ILE A 185 -21.79 -8.67 -117.59
N GLN A 186 -21.76 -7.58 -118.36
CA GLN A 186 -22.77 -7.34 -119.38
C GLN A 186 -22.70 -8.49 -120.40
N PRO A 187 -23.82 -9.19 -120.69
CA PRO A 187 -23.82 -10.17 -121.76
C PRO A 187 -23.57 -9.46 -123.08
N ILE A 188 -22.54 -9.92 -123.80
CA ILE A 188 -22.18 -9.48 -125.15
C ILE A 188 -23.41 -9.65 -126.05
N GLN A 189 -23.91 -8.55 -126.61
CA GLN A 189 -24.90 -8.58 -127.68
C GLN A 189 -24.30 -9.28 -128.89
N THR A 190 -25.00 -10.28 -129.42
CA THR A 190 -24.68 -10.88 -130.72
C THR A 190 -25.56 -10.23 -131.79
N ILE A 191 -24.93 -9.93 -132.92
CA ILE A 191 -25.39 -9.14 -134.07
C ILE A 191 -26.51 -9.86 -134.85
N GLU A 192 -27.54 -9.12 -135.26
CA GLU A 192 -28.10 -9.13 -136.63
C GLU A 192 -28.35 -7.68 -137.08
#